data_AF-A0A950FYK3-F1
#
_entry.id   AF-A0A950FYK3-F1
#
_cell.length_a   1.000
_cell.length_b   1.000
_cell.length_c   1.000
_cell.angle_alpha   90.00
_cell.angle_beta   90.00
_cell.angle_gamma   90.00
#
_symmetry.space_group_name_H-M   'P 1'
#
loop_
_entity.id
_entity.type
_entity.pdbx_description
1 polymer ?
#
loop_
_entity_poly.entity_id
_entity_poly.type
_entity_poly.pdbx_seq_one_letter_code
_entity_poly.pdbx_strand_id
1 'polypeptide(L)'
;MITNYLENSGALNPGKVSEELWQAVIEAARPSELGPRCARFLRAWNRLAAERMETEDRLTPEDLSTAKKNLRLFIQLMKTEAVFLGHTERLDQDCFHAAHRRLQRRSLLTQFTLWPFWP
;
A
#
# COMPACT_ATOMS: atom_id res chain seq x y z
N MET A 1 21.48 39.71 -8.57
CA MET A 1 20.11 39.27 -8.25
C MET A 1 19.95 37.87 -8.81
N ILE A 2 20.04 36.84 -7.95
CA ILE A 2 19.73 35.46 -8.34
C ILE A 2 18.26 35.26 -8.04
N THR A 3 17.45 35.22 -9.08
CA THR A 3 16.00 35.00 -8.99
C THR A 3 15.75 33.53 -8.71
N ASN A 4 15.32 33.23 -7.48
CA ASN A 4 14.73 31.96 -7.09
C ASN A 4 13.41 31.76 -7.86
N TYR A 5 13.41 30.89 -8.87
CA TYR A 5 12.20 30.32 -9.45
C TYR A 5 12.13 28.83 -9.09
N LEU A 6 11.86 28.56 -7.81
CA LEU A 6 11.21 27.33 -7.35
C LEU A 6 9.75 27.39 -7.81
N GLU A 7 9.50 27.17 -9.10
CA GLU A 7 8.15 27.03 -9.64
C GLU A 7 7.79 25.54 -9.67
N ASN A 8 6.85 25.15 -8.80
CA ASN A 8 6.07 23.91 -8.83
C ASN A 8 6.86 22.60 -8.96
N SER A 9 7.54 22.18 -7.89
CA SER A 9 7.80 20.74 -7.71
C SER A 9 6.44 20.03 -7.56
N GLY A 10 6.01 19.28 -8.57
CA GLY A 10 4.82 18.40 -8.53
C GLY A 10 4.90 17.26 -7.52
N ALA A 11 5.71 17.42 -6.47
CA ALA A 11 5.87 16.52 -5.35
C ALA A 11 4.64 16.59 -4.44
N LEU A 12 4.09 15.43 -4.14
CA LEU A 12 2.93 15.26 -3.27
C LEU A 12 3.34 15.38 -1.81
N ASN A 13 2.47 15.97 -0.99
CA ASN A 13 2.64 15.98 0.45
C ASN A 13 2.48 14.54 1.02
N PRO A 14 3.40 14.04 1.88
CA PRO A 14 3.35 12.67 2.43
C PRO A 14 2.05 12.35 3.20
N GLY A 15 1.49 13.32 3.93
CA GLY A 15 0.20 13.17 4.60
C GLY A 15 -0.95 12.95 3.62
N LYS A 16 -0.92 13.68 2.49
CA LYS A 16 -1.89 13.48 1.39
C LYS A 16 -1.69 12.13 0.71
N VAL A 17 -0.44 11.70 0.51
CA VAL A 17 -0.11 10.36 -0.03
C VAL A 17 -0.70 9.26 0.85
N SER A 18 -0.50 9.34 2.18
CA SER A 18 -1.05 8.34 3.12
C SER A 18 -2.57 8.25 3.06
N GLU A 19 -3.27 9.39 2.95
CA GLU A 19 -4.74 9.42 2.82
C GLU A 19 -5.19 8.82 1.48
N GLU A 20 -4.52 9.17 0.37
CA GLU A 20 -4.84 8.61 -0.94
C GLU A 20 -4.58 7.10 -1.03
N LEU A 21 -3.56 6.60 -0.33
CA LEU A 21 -3.33 5.16 -0.18
C LEU A 21 -4.42 4.51 0.68
N TRP A 22 -4.89 5.18 1.74
CA TRP A 22 -5.99 4.67 2.56
C TRP A 22 -7.30 4.56 1.76
N GLN A 23 -7.62 5.55 0.94
CA GLN A 23 -8.78 5.45 0.05
C GLN A 23 -8.66 4.28 -0.92
N ALA A 24 -7.47 4.05 -1.50
CA ALA A 24 -7.23 2.90 -2.35
C ALA A 24 -7.41 1.56 -1.61
N VAL A 25 -7.07 1.47 -0.31
CA VAL A 25 -7.37 0.30 0.53
C VAL A 25 -8.87 0.08 0.67
N ILE A 26 -9.62 1.12 1.01
CA ILE A 26 -11.07 1.03 1.21
C ILE A 26 -11.77 0.60 -0.08
N GLU A 27 -11.40 1.20 -1.22
CA GLU A 27 -11.92 0.82 -2.53
C GLU A 27 -11.59 -0.65 -2.85
N ALA A 28 -10.32 -1.04 -2.68
CA ALA A 28 -9.85 -2.37 -3.02
C ALA A 28 -10.44 -3.46 -2.12
N ALA A 29 -10.75 -3.15 -0.87
CA ALA A 29 -11.29 -4.13 0.08
C ALA A 29 -12.73 -4.52 -0.25
N ARG A 30 -13.52 -3.64 -0.85
CA ARG A 30 -14.93 -3.91 -1.20
C ARG A 30 -15.06 -5.16 -2.08
N PRO A 31 -16.08 -6.01 -1.87
CA PRO A 31 -17.16 -5.87 -0.89
C PRO A 31 -16.83 -6.33 0.54
N SER A 32 -15.62 -6.85 0.80
CA SER A 32 -15.24 -7.40 2.10
C SER A 32 -15.15 -6.33 3.19
N GLU A 33 -15.57 -6.67 4.41
CA GLU A 33 -15.39 -5.82 5.58
C GLU A 33 -13.92 -5.81 6.03
N LEU A 34 -13.36 -4.65 6.33
CA LEU A 34 -12.04 -4.54 6.93
C LEU A 34 -12.14 -4.62 8.46
N GLY A 35 -11.64 -5.70 9.04
CA GLY A 35 -11.54 -5.85 10.48
C GLY A 35 -10.66 -4.76 11.11
N PRO A 36 -10.96 -4.29 12.34
CA PRO A 36 -10.28 -3.13 12.94
C PRO A 36 -8.78 -3.32 13.13
N ARG A 37 -8.33 -4.55 13.44
CA ARG A 37 -6.90 -4.88 13.54
C ARG A 37 -6.22 -4.83 12.17
N CYS A 38 -6.84 -5.39 11.14
CA CYS A 38 -6.34 -5.33 9.77
C CYS A 38 -6.24 -3.89 9.26
N ALA A 39 -7.27 -3.07 9.49
CA ALA A 39 -7.27 -1.65 9.18
C ALA A 39 -6.09 -0.92 9.85
N ARG A 40 -5.78 -1.23 11.10
CA ARG A 40 -4.63 -0.65 11.81
C ARG A 40 -3.30 -1.04 11.15
N PHE A 41 -3.11 -2.31 10.78
CA PHE A 41 -1.90 -2.75 10.08
C PHE A 41 -1.74 -2.06 8.73
N LEU A 42 -2.80 -2.02 7.92
CA LEU A 42 -2.78 -1.36 6.62
C LEU A 42 -2.50 0.15 6.72
N ARG A 43 -3.04 0.84 7.73
CA ARG A 43 -2.71 2.26 7.97
C ARG A 43 -1.25 2.46 8.34
N ALA A 44 -0.71 1.63 9.22
CA ALA A 44 0.72 1.69 9.57
C ALA A 44 1.60 1.41 8.34
N TRP A 45 1.20 0.45 7.51
CA TRP A 45 1.91 0.08 6.29
C TRP A 45 1.88 1.20 5.23
N ASN A 46 0.72 1.86 5.05
CA ASN A 46 0.58 3.04 4.19
C ASN A 46 1.44 4.22 4.66
N ARG A 47 1.52 4.42 5.97
CA ARG A 47 2.38 5.47 6.56
C ARG A 47 3.86 5.19 6.27
N LEU A 48 4.33 3.98 6.54
CA LEU A 48 5.72 3.58 6.25
C LEU A 48 6.06 3.68 4.76
N ALA A 49 5.09 3.32 3.89
CA ALA A 49 5.21 3.51 2.45
C ALA A 49 5.39 5.00 2.07
N ALA A 50 4.57 5.89 2.62
CA ALA A 50 4.67 7.33 2.36
C ALA A 50 6.00 7.92 2.87
N GLU A 51 6.44 7.52 4.07
CA GLU A 51 7.74 7.92 4.65
C GLU A 51 8.91 7.44 3.77
N ARG A 52 8.82 6.21 3.22
CA ARG A 52 9.81 5.69 2.28
C ARG A 52 9.81 6.45 0.96
N MET A 53 8.63 6.74 0.40
CA MET A 53 8.49 7.56 -0.81
C MET A 53 9.13 8.94 -0.63
N GLU A 54 8.92 9.57 0.53
CA GLU A 54 9.56 10.83 0.89
C GLU A 54 11.08 10.71 1.00
N THR A 55 11.57 9.68 1.70
CA THR A 55 13.01 9.45 1.90
C THR A 55 13.76 9.18 0.59
N GLU A 56 13.09 8.54 -0.37
CA GLU A 56 13.66 8.24 -1.70
C GLU A 56 13.41 9.35 -2.73
N ASP A 57 12.79 10.48 -2.35
CA ASP A 57 12.38 11.59 -3.24
C ASP A 57 11.46 11.14 -4.40
N ARG A 58 10.58 10.18 -4.10
CA ARG A 58 9.64 9.56 -5.05
C ARG A 58 8.19 9.88 -4.69
N LEU A 59 7.88 11.18 -4.71
CA LEU A 59 6.57 11.73 -4.37
C LEU A 59 5.81 12.25 -5.60
N THR A 60 6.09 11.74 -6.80
CA THR A 60 5.36 12.15 -8.00
C THR A 60 3.96 11.52 -8.06
N PRO A 61 3.02 12.07 -8.86
CA PRO A 61 1.74 11.41 -9.14
C PRO A 61 1.89 10.01 -9.74
N GLU A 62 2.94 9.76 -10.52
CA GLU A 62 3.24 8.45 -11.09
C GLU A 62 3.68 7.44 -10.02
N ASP A 63 4.52 7.87 -9.07
CA ASP A 63 4.91 7.04 -7.92
C ASP A 63 3.69 6.69 -7.07
N LEU A 64 2.81 7.66 -6.80
CA LEU A 64 1.56 7.40 -6.08
C LEU A 64 0.65 6.42 -6.85
N SER A 65 0.57 6.55 -8.17
CA SER A 65 -0.20 5.60 -9.01
C SER A 65 0.35 4.18 -8.89
N THR A 66 1.67 4.03 -8.95
CA THR A 66 2.38 2.76 -8.75
C THR A 66 2.10 2.18 -7.37
N ALA A 67 2.23 3.00 -6.32
CA ALA A 67 1.94 2.60 -4.95
C ALA A 67 0.49 2.12 -4.79
N LYS A 68 -0.50 2.86 -5.33
CA LYS A 68 -1.91 2.45 -5.32
C LYS A 68 -2.14 1.12 -6.04
N LYS A 69 -1.49 0.89 -7.18
CA LYS A 69 -1.57 -0.39 -7.92
C LYS A 69 -1.02 -1.54 -7.09
N ASN A 70 0.15 -1.36 -6.47
CA ASN A 70 0.80 -2.36 -5.64
C ASN A 70 -0.03 -2.69 -4.39
N LEU A 71 -0.62 -1.67 -3.77
CA LEU A 71 -1.52 -1.85 -2.64
C LEU A 71 -2.78 -2.64 -3.02
N ARG A 72 -3.40 -2.32 -4.16
CA ARG A 72 -4.54 -3.08 -4.70
C ARG A 72 -4.19 -4.55 -4.94
N LEU A 73 -3.00 -4.83 -5.48
CA LEU A 73 -2.51 -6.20 -5.66
C LEU A 73 -2.37 -6.94 -4.32
N PHE A 74 -1.87 -6.26 -3.28
CA PHE A 74 -1.78 -6.85 -1.95
C PHE A 74 -3.16 -7.12 -1.33
N ILE A 75 -4.12 -6.19 -1.44
CA ILE A 75 -5.48 -6.42 -0.96
C ILE A 75 -6.14 -7.57 -1.72
N GLN A 76 -5.89 -7.71 -3.02
CA GLN A 76 -6.36 -8.86 -3.79
C GLN A 76 -5.76 -10.18 -3.28
N LEU A 77 -4.47 -10.18 -2.92
CA LEU A 77 -3.82 -11.32 -2.28
C LEU A 77 -4.47 -11.66 -0.94
N MET A 78 -4.78 -10.65 -0.12
CA MET A 78 -5.50 -10.86 1.13
C MET A 78 -6.88 -11.48 0.92
N LYS A 79 -7.63 -11.05 -0.09
CA LYS A 79 -8.92 -11.67 -0.45
C LYS A 79 -8.76 -13.14 -0.84
N THR A 80 -7.74 -13.46 -1.63
CA THR A 80 -7.42 -14.84 -1.98
C THR A 80 -7.13 -15.68 -0.73
N GLU A 81 -6.32 -15.17 0.20
CA GLU A 81 -6.04 -15.88 1.45
C GLU A 81 -7.27 -15.95 2.36
N ALA A 82 -8.14 -14.94 2.37
CA ALA A 82 -9.40 -14.96 3.10
C ALA A 82 -10.30 -16.12 2.66
N VAL A 83 -10.37 -16.40 1.35
CA VAL A 83 -11.09 -17.58 0.83
C VAL A 83 -10.49 -18.89 1.37
N PHE A 84 -9.15 -19.02 1.36
CA PHE A 84 -8.49 -20.23 1.88
C PHE A 84 -8.65 -20.41 3.39
N LEU A 85 -8.80 -19.31 4.14
CA LEU A 85 -9.03 -19.31 5.58
C LEU A 85 -10.52 -19.46 5.96
N GLY A 86 -11.44 -19.38 5.00
CA GLY A 86 -12.89 -19.42 5.25
C GLY A 86 -13.49 -18.07 5.71
N HIS A 87 -12.78 -16.96 5.54
CA HIS A 87 -13.18 -15.61 5.94
C HIS A 87 -13.71 -14.80 4.74
N THR A 88 -14.64 -15.36 3.96
CA THR A 88 -15.02 -14.83 2.63
C THR A 88 -15.58 -13.40 2.63
N GLU A 89 -16.18 -12.96 3.73
CA GLU A 89 -16.82 -11.65 3.85
C GLU A 89 -15.94 -10.60 4.55
N ARG A 90 -14.80 -11.01 5.13
CA ARG A 90 -14.00 -10.13 6.00
C ARG A 90 -12.50 -10.28 5.79
N LEU A 91 -11.82 -9.14 5.66
CA LEU A 91 -10.37 -9.04 5.70
C LEU A 91 -9.93 -8.72 7.13
N ASP A 92 -9.33 -9.70 7.79
CA ASP A 92 -8.82 -9.56 9.15
C ASP A 92 -7.30 -9.71 9.24
N GLN A 93 -6.80 -9.77 10.47
CA GLN A 93 -5.38 -9.87 10.76
C GLN A 93 -4.76 -11.16 10.18
N ASP A 94 -5.51 -12.25 10.14
CA ASP A 94 -5.00 -13.53 9.62
C ASP A 94 -4.87 -13.49 8.11
N CYS A 95 -5.82 -12.85 7.43
CA CYS A 95 -5.75 -12.56 5.99
C CYS A 95 -4.51 -11.71 5.65
N PHE A 96 -4.25 -10.65 6.44
CA PHE A 96 -3.07 -9.80 6.27
C PHE A 96 -1.77 -10.61 6.43
N HIS A 97 -1.65 -11.37 7.51
CA HIS A 97 -0.44 -12.16 7.77
C HIS A 97 -0.22 -13.27 6.74
N ALA A 98 -1.29 -13.92 6.29
CA ALA A 98 -1.21 -14.94 5.24
C ALA A 98 -0.71 -14.32 3.91
N ALA A 99 -1.28 -13.19 3.51
CA ALA A 99 -0.87 -12.48 2.30
C ALA A 99 0.59 -12.01 2.39
N HIS A 100 0.98 -11.45 3.55
CA HIS A 100 2.35 -11.02 3.81
C HIS A 100 3.35 -12.19 3.74
N ARG A 101 3.06 -13.34 4.38
CA ARG A 101 3.91 -14.54 4.28
C ARG A 101 4.01 -15.07 2.86
N ARG A 102 2.90 -15.06 2.11
CA ARG A 102 2.89 -15.48 0.71
C ARG A 102 3.75 -14.57 -0.15
N LEU A 103 3.72 -13.27 0.12
CA LEU A 103 4.54 -12.30 -0.56
C LEU A 103 6.03 -12.49 -0.25
N GLN A 104 6.39 -12.69 1.03
CA GLN A 104 7.76 -13.07 1.44
C GLN A 104 8.27 -14.29 0.69
N ARG A 105 7.45 -15.34 0.58
CA ARG A 105 7.84 -16.56 -0.16
C ARG A 105 8.04 -16.30 -1.64
N ARG A 106 7.21 -15.45 -2.25
CA ARG A 106 7.35 -15.08 -3.67
C ARG A 106 8.61 -14.25 -3.93
N SER A 107 8.93 -13.30 -3.06
CA SER A 107 10.15 -12.46 -3.22
C SER A 107 11.44 -13.26 -3.12
N LEU A 108 11.42 -14.45 -2.50
CA LEU A 108 12.57 -15.38 -2.52
C LEU A 108 12.75 -16.10 -3.86
N LEU A 109 11.70 -16.18 -4.68
CA LEU A 109 11.66 -16.97 -5.90
C LEU A 109 11.70 -16.12 -7.17
N THR A 110 11.25 -14.86 -7.10
CA THR A 110 11.19 -13.94 -8.24
C THR A 110 11.56 -12.51 -7.84
N GLN A 111 12.13 -11.73 -8.77
CA GLN A 111 12.26 -10.27 -8.64
C GLN A 111 10.89 -9.61 -8.75
N PHE A 112 10.09 -9.74 -7.70
CA PHE A 112 8.78 -9.09 -7.59
C PHE A 112 8.86 -8.01 -6.52
N THR A 113 8.57 -6.76 -6.91
CA THR A 113 8.55 -5.62 -5.99
C THR A 113 7.13 -5.10 -5.82
N LEU A 114 6.74 -4.82 -4.57
CA LEU A 114 5.58 -4.00 -4.23
C LEU A 114 6.02 -2.64 -3.70
N TRP A 115 7.11 -2.08 -4.22
CA TRP A 115 7.55 -0.75 -3.83
C TRP A 115 6.36 0.25 -3.82
N PRO A 116 6.20 1.08 -2.78
CA PRO A 116 7.08 1.31 -1.63
C PRO A 116 6.88 0.33 -0.44
N PHE A 117 5.90 -0.57 -0.50
CA PHE A 117 5.48 -1.42 0.62
C PHE A 117 6.39 -2.63 0.88
N TRP A 118 7.11 -3.04 -0.15
CA TRP A 118 8.03 -4.17 -0.12
C TRP A 118 9.32 -3.80 -0.85
N PRO A 119 10.48 -4.36 -0.47
CA PRO A 119 11.68 -4.30 -1.31
C PRO A 119 11.41 -4.81 -2.73
#